data_AF-A0A4P7R0H4-F1
#
_entry.id   AF-A0A4P7R0H4-F1
#
_cell.length_a   1.000
_cell.length_b   1.000
_cell.length_c   1.000
_cell.angle_alpha   90.00
_cell.angle_beta   90.00
_cell.angle_gamma   90.00
#
_symmetry.space_group_name_H-M   'P 1'
#
loop_
_entity.id
_entity.type
_entity.pdbx_description
1 polymer ?
#
loop_
_entity_poly.entity_id
_entity_poly.type
_entity_poly.pdbx_seq_one_letter_code
_entity_poly.pdbx_strand_id
1 'polypeptide(L)'
;MTTETASAPETSAPETHAFEADVARLLHMMVHSVYSDKTVFLRELISNAADACEKLRYESLSASELLGDETRLAIAITLDPDAKTLTIEDNGIGMTAEDMGEALGTIARSGTKAFMDRIAASSGSDGAQLIGQFGVGFYSAFMVASKVDVISRRAGADIASLWSSDGLGTYTIADVPTADSPARGTRVVLHLLEDATTYTDRFTVERLIKDQSGHVPVPITLREKPDADPADIADGAALWTKPKADISVEDYADFYRSVSGQYDEPALTLHYRAEGLHEYSVLAYVPGAKPFDLFDPDRNGRMKLYVKRVFITDDAEVLPRYLRFMRGLVDSSDLPLNVSREMIQESPMLSAIRKGVTGRVLGELDKLATRDAEAYAKIWENFGAVLKEGLYEDFERREALLKLARFKTTTSGGAWRSVADYVAAMKDNQTAIYYAVGTDLDRLEASPQLEGFRARGIEVLLLPDSVDGFWVTAGIDHDGKPFKSVTQGAADLGLIPLVGGAEEPTADTTPEVADFIAFVKTTLADAVSEVRASERLTDSAVCLVAADSGMDRQLERILAASGQAMPAAKPVLEINPRSALIAKLAALGEDETALREDAAHLLFDEAQIADGERPIDARAFSARLTRLFTRALG
;
A
#
# COMPACT_ATOMS: atom_id res chain seq x y z
N MET A 1 -41.97 -6.09 -79.75
CA MET A 1 -41.50 -5.98 -78.36
C MET A 1 -40.12 -6.61 -78.31
N THR A 2 -39.08 -5.78 -78.37
CA THR A 2 -37.67 -6.17 -78.18
C THR A 2 -37.33 -5.97 -76.72
N THR A 3 -37.05 -7.07 -76.02
CA THR A 3 -36.54 -7.06 -74.64
C THR A 3 -35.03 -6.90 -74.67
N GLU A 4 -34.54 -5.71 -74.31
CA GLU A 4 -33.16 -5.47 -73.90
C GLU A 4 -32.88 -6.26 -72.62
N THR A 5 -31.89 -7.14 -72.67
CA THR A 5 -31.38 -7.85 -71.49
C THR A 5 -30.25 -7.02 -70.93
N ALA A 6 -30.49 -6.34 -69.81
CA ALA A 6 -29.47 -5.60 -69.09
C ALA A 6 -28.41 -6.58 -68.55
N SER A 7 -27.15 -6.38 -68.93
CA SER A 7 -25.99 -7.08 -68.35
C SER A 7 -25.85 -6.67 -66.90
N ALA A 8 -25.88 -7.64 -65.98
CA ALA A 8 -25.54 -7.40 -64.58
C ALA A 8 -24.07 -6.98 -64.47
N PRO A 9 -23.71 -6.05 -63.55
CA PRO A 9 -22.32 -5.68 -63.33
C PRO A 9 -21.56 -6.89 -62.75
N GLU A 10 -20.50 -7.30 -63.43
CA GLU A 10 -19.56 -8.28 -62.91
C GLU A 10 -18.95 -7.74 -61.61
N THR A 11 -19.20 -8.43 -60.51
CA THR A 11 -18.59 -8.10 -59.22
C THR A 11 -17.15 -8.60 -59.26
N SER A 12 -16.19 -7.67 -59.32
CA SER A 12 -14.76 -8.01 -59.28
C SER A 12 -14.41 -8.67 -57.95
N ALA A 13 -13.55 -9.70 -58.00
CA ALA A 13 -13.06 -10.36 -56.79
C ALA A 13 -12.39 -9.33 -55.85
N PRO A 14 -12.54 -9.48 -54.52
CA PRO A 14 -11.94 -8.55 -53.56
C PRO A 14 -10.41 -8.59 -53.67
N GLU A 15 -9.79 -7.42 -53.80
CA GLU A 15 -8.34 -7.27 -53.74
C GLU A 15 -7.87 -7.15 -52.29
N THR A 16 -6.85 -7.92 -51.95
CA THR A 16 -6.18 -7.85 -50.65
C THR A 16 -4.97 -6.96 -50.76
N HIS A 17 -4.92 -5.92 -49.94
CA HIS A 17 -3.80 -4.99 -49.83
C HIS A 17 -3.17 -5.14 -48.44
N ALA A 18 -1.84 -5.06 -48.37
CA ALA A 18 -1.13 -5.03 -47.09
C ALA A 18 -1.28 -3.65 -46.43
N PHE A 19 -1.25 -3.60 -45.10
CA PHE A 19 -1.19 -2.33 -44.39
C PHE A 19 0.16 -1.65 -44.64
N GLU A 20 0.13 -0.38 -45.02
CA GLU A 20 1.31 0.48 -45.13
C GLU A 20 1.45 1.35 -43.89
N ALA A 21 2.68 1.74 -43.55
CA ALA A 21 2.97 2.61 -42.41
C ALA A 21 3.98 3.70 -42.77
N ASP A 22 3.67 4.94 -42.38
CA ASP A 22 4.59 6.07 -42.48
C ASP A 22 5.59 6.00 -41.30
N VAL A 23 6.79 5.54 -41.61
CA VAL A 23 7.89 5.32 -40.64
C VAL A 23 8.27 6.62 -39.93
N ALA A 24 8.29 7.76 -40.63
CA ALA A 24 8.65 9.04 -40.04
C ALA A 24 7.59 9.50 -39.02
N ARG A 25 6.30 9.34 -39.35
CA ARG A 25 5.20 9.63 -38.40
C ARG A 25 5.19 8.68 -37.21
N LEU A 26 5.45 7.39 -37.42
CA LEU A 26 5.53 6.42 -36.33
C LEU A 26 6.66 6.76 -35.36
N LEU A 27 7.84 7.11 -35.88
CA LEU A 27 8.98 7.49 -35.04
C LEU A 27 8.71 8.80 -34.30
N HIS A 28 8.12 9.79 -34.96
CA HIS A 28 7.68 11.01 -34.29
C HIS A 28 6.67 10.74 -33.17
N MET A 29 5.70 9.83 -33.38
CA MET A 29 4.72 9.44 -32.37
C MET A 29 5.37 8.67 -31.20
N MET A 30 6.34 7.79 -31.47
CA MET A 30 7.10 7.11 -30.40
C MET A 30 7.84 8.11 -29.51
N VAL A 31 8.50 9.09 -30.12
CA VAL A 31 9.28 10.12 -29.41
C VAL A 31 8.37 11.07 -28.61
N HIS A 32 7.20 11.44 -29.13
CA HIS A 32 6.37 12.51 -28.54
C HIS A 32 5.08 12.02 -27.86
N SER A 33 4.73 10.73 -27.95
CA SER A 33 3.40 10.26 -27.50
C SER A 33 3.39 8.91 -26.78
N VAL A 34 4.43 8.09 -26.90
CA VAL A 34 4.48 6.77 -26.24
C VAL A 34 5.09 6.84 -24.83
N TYR A 35 6.09 7.70 -24.64
CA TYR A 35 6.74 7.92 -23.35
C TYR A 35 6.28 9.23 -22.73
N SER A 36 5.95 9.19 -21.45
CA SER A 36 5.55 10.39 -20.70
C SER A 36 6.75 11.09 -20.06
N ASP A 37 7.79 10.33 -19.74
CA ASP A 37 9.02 10.83 -19.12
C ASP A 37 10.22 10.71 -20.08
N LYS A 38 10.93 11.83 -20.28
CA LYS A 38 12.17 11.86 -21.06
C LYS A 38 13.30 11.04 -20.43
N THR A 39 13.23 10.67 -19.15
CA THR A 39 14.30 9.89 -18.49
C THR A 39 14.43 8.45 -18.97
N VAL A 40 13.38 7.90 -19.59
CA VAL A 40 13.31 6.48 -20.00
C VAL A 40 14.38 6.06 -21.00
N PHE A 41 14.90 6.99 -21.82
CA PHE A 41 15.92 6.65 -22.82
C PHE A 41 17.12 5.91 -22.22
N LEU A 42 17.56 6.33 -21.02
CA LEU A 42 18.73 5.76 -20.38
C LEU A 42 18.45 4.32 -19.92
N ARG A 43 17.26 4.08 -19.36
CA ARG A 43 16.79 2.73 -19.00
C ARG A 43 16.75 1.80 -20.20
N GLU A 44 16.21 2.26 -21.35
CA GLU A 44 16.12 1.44 -22.56
C GLU A 44 17.51 1.11 -23.13
N LEU A 45 18.42 2.09 -23.18
CA LEU A 45 19.78 1.88 -23.69
C LEU A 45 20.60 0.95 -22.78
N ILE A 46 20.52 1.12 -21.45
CA ILE A 46 21.17 0.21 -20.50
C ILE A 46 20.58 -1.20 -20.58
N SER A 47 19.26 -1.33 -20.75
CA SER A 47 18.60 -2.64 -20.92
C SER A 47 19.09 -3.36 -22.20
N ASN A 48 19.25 -2.63 -23.31
CA ASN A 48 19.78 -3.18 -24.56
C ASN A 48 21.25 -3.63 -24.41
N ALA A 49 22.06 -2.82 -23.73
CA ALA A 49 23.45 -3.15 -23.41
C ALA A 49 23.56 -4.42 -22.53
N ALA A 50 22.70 -4.52 -21.51
CA ALA A 50 22.63 -5.71 -20.65
C ALA A 50 22.20 -6.96 -21.43
N ASP A 51 21.19 -6.85 -22.31
CA ASP A 51 20.77 -7.94 -23.21
C ASP A 51 21.90 -8.37 -24.15
N ALA A 52 22.69 -7.43 -24.67
CA ALA A 52 23.84 -7.72 -25.53
C ALA A 52 24.95 -8.47 -24.78
N CYS A 53 25.20 -8.09 -23.52
CA CYS A 53 26.12 -8.82 -22.64
C CYS A 53 25.60 -10.24 -22.35
N GLU A 54 24.31 -10.40 -22.04
CA GLU A 54 23.73 -11.72 -21.75
C GLU A 54 23.75 -12.65 -22.97
N LYS A 55 23.49 -12.12 -24.17
CA LYS A 55 23.64 -12.88 -25.43
C LYS A 55 25.07 -13.38 -25.62
N LEU A 56 26.07 -12.53 -25.38
CA LEU A 56 27.47 -12.93 -25.47
C LEU A 56 27.81 -14.00 -24.43
N ARG A 57 27.34 -13.82 -23.18
CA ARG A 57 27.50 -14.81 -22.12
C ARG A 57 26.94 -16.16 -22.54
N TYR A 58 25.73 -16.19 -23.11
CA TYR A 58 25.10 -17.41 -23.59
C TYR A 58 25.86 -18.05 -24.77
N GLU A 59 26.17 -17.28 -25.82
CA GLU A 59 26.92 -17.80 -26.99
C GLU A 59 28.32 -18.30 -26.60
N SER A 60 28.95 -17.68 -25.59
CA SER A 60 30.26 -18.11 -25.09
C SER A 60 30.26 -19.47 -24.39
N LEU A 61 29.10 -19.98 -23.99
CA LEU A 61 28.97 -21.34 -23.43
C LEU A 61 29.33 -22.41 -24.46
N SER A 62 29.06 -22.15 -25.75
CA SER A 62 29.40 -23.04 -26.86
C SER A 62 30.63 -22.58 -27.66
N ALA A 63 30.95 -21.28 -27.65
CA ALA A 63 32.08 -20.68 -28.34
C ALA A 63 32.88 -19.74 -27.42
N SER A 64 33.69 -20.32 -26.53
CA SER A 64 34.44 -19.58 -25.49
C SER A 64 35.38 -18.50 -26.04
N GLU A 65 35.85 -18.65 -27.27
CA GLU A 65 36.71 -17.72 -27.99
C GLU A 65 36.06 -16.34 -28.21
N LEU A 66 34.72 -16.25 -28.19
CA LEU A 66 34.00 -14.99 -28.35
C LEU A 66 34.26 -13.99 -27.21
N LEU A 67 34.66 -14.46 -26.03
CA LEU A 67 35.02 -13.60 -24.90
C LEU A 67 36.41 -12.97 -25.05
N GLY A 68 37.28 -13.48 -25.94
CA GLY A 68 38.65 -12.99 -26.08
C GLY A 68 39.39 -12.87 -24.74
N ASP A 69 40.23 -11.84 -24.60
CA ASP A 69 41.01 -11.57 -23.38
C ASP A 69 40.20 -10.84 -22.29
N GLU A 70 39.16 -10.10 -22.68
CA GLU A 70 38.33 -9.34 -21.76
C GLU A 70 37.11 -10.17 -21.33
N THR A 71 37.24 -10.94 -20.27
CA THR A 71 36.18 -11.89 -19.84
C THR A 71 35.08 -11.24 -18.99
N ARG A 72 35.33 -10.06 -18.42
CA ARG A 72 34.35 -9.33 -17.59
C ARG A 72 33.43 -8.49 -18.48
N LEU A 73 32.15 -8.81 -18.49
CA LEU A 73 31.13 -7.99 -19.16
C LEU A 73 30.77 -6.77 -18.31
N ALA A 74 30.63 -5.62 -18.94
CA ALA A 74 30.37 -4.34 -18.28
C ALA A 74 29.68 -3.34 -19.21
N ILE A 75 29.04 -2.34 -18.59
CA ILE A 75 28.48 -1.16 -19.26
C ILE A 75 29.24 0.07 -18.74
N ALA A 76 29.71 0.91 -19.66
CA ALA A 76 30.39 2.16 -19.36
C ALA A 76 29.57 3.33 -19.90
N ILE A 77 29.27 4.28 -19.02
CA ILE A 77 28.57 5.52 -19.36
C ILE A 77 29.56 6.67 -19.25
N THR A 78 29.68 7.46 -20.30
CA THR A 78 30.60 8.61 -20.35
C THR A 78 29.84 9.86 -20.70
N LEU A 79 29.94 10.87 -19.84
CA LEU A 79 29.39 12.20 -20.07
C LEU A 79 30.41 13.03 -20.85
N ASP A 80 29.95 13.97 -21.66
CA ASP A 80 30.80 15.01 -22.25
C ASP A 80 30.03 16.34 -22.31
N PRO A 81 30.12 17.16 -21.25
CA PRO A 81 29.47 18.47 -21.21
C PRO A 81 29.96 19.43 -22.29
N ASP A 82 31.22 19.32 -22.72
CA ASP A 82 31.84 20.22 -23.69
C ASP A 82 31.33 19.93 -25.11
N ALA A 83 31.26 18.65 -25.48
CA ALA A 83 30.70 18.20 -26.75
C ALA A 83 29.16 18.09 -26.73
N LYS A 84 28.54 18.23 -25.56
CA LYS A 84 27.11 17.97 -25.32
C LYS A 84 26.70 16.56 -25.75
N THR A 85 27.52 15.57 -25.38
CA THR A 85 27.23 14.17 -25.69
C THR A 85 27.11 13.30 -24.45
N LEU A 86 26.34 12.23 -24.59
CA LEU A 86 26.24 11.15 -23.63
C LEU A 86 26.50 9.83 -24.36
N THR A 87 27.49 9.08 -23.89
CA THR A 87 27.91 7.82 -24.49
C THR A 87 27.57 6.65 -23.58
N ILE A 88 26.93 5.62 -24.14
CA ILE A 88 26.67 4.33 -23.49
C ILE A 88 27.43 3.27 -24.29
N GLU A 89 28.38 2.60 -23.66
CA GLU A 89 29.21 1.57 -24.27
C GLU A 89 29.07 0.24 -23.52
N ASP A 90 28.82 -0.84 -24.25
CA ASP A 90 28.82 -2.21 -23.74
C ASP A 90 29.88 -3.04 -24.45
N ASN A 91 30.46 -4.01 -23.73
CA ASN A 91 31.38 -4.99 -24.31
C ASN A 91 30.69 -6.35 -24.54
N GLY A 92 29.41 -6.31 -24.93
CA GLY A 92 28.58 -7.47 -25.24
C GLY A 92 28.81 -8.02 -26.66
N ILE A 93 27.78 -8.67 -27.21
CA ILE A 93 27.90 -9.44 -28.48
C ILE A 93 28.16 -8.54 -29.71
N GLY A 94 27.70 -7.29 -29.69
CA GLY A 94 27.78 -6.35 -30.81
C GLY A 94 26.89 -6.73 -32.01
N MET A 95 27.01 -5.95 -33.09
CA MET A 95 26.22 -6.04 -34.31
C MET A 95 27.10 -5.98 -35.55
N THR A 96 26.69 -6.68 -36.61
CA THR A 96 27.20 -6.46 -37.98
C THR A 96 26.43 -5.35 -38.68
N ALA A 97 26.90 -4.89 -39.85
CA ALA A 97 26.16 -3.94 -40.68
C ALA A 97 24.75 -4.45 -41.07
N GLU A 98 24.61 -5.75 -41.31
CA GLU A 98 23.31 -6.38 -41.59
C GLU A 98 22.42 -6.35 -40.35
N ASP A 99 22.95 -6.73 -39.18
CA ASP A 99 22.23 -6.65 -37.90
C ASP A 99 21.74 -5.22 -37.62
N MET A 100 22.56 -4.20 -37.89
CA MET A 100 22.18 -2.80 -37.74
C MET A 100 21.02 -2.41 -38.66
N GLY A 101 21.06 -2.80 -39.93
CA GLY A 101 19.98 -2.54 -40.88
C GLY A 101 18.67 -3.21 -40.46
N GLU A 102 18.74 -4.45 -39.97
CA GLU A 102 17.56 -5.19 -39.54
C GLU A 102 17.01 -4.75 -38.18
N ALA A 103 17.87 -4.52 -37.18
CA ALA A 103 17.46 -4.28 -35.79
C ALA A 103 17.31 -2.79 -35.44
N LEU A 104 18.13 -1.90 -36.01
CA LEU A 104 18.04 -0.45 -35.79
C LEU A 104 17.31 0.27 -36.92
N GLY A 105 17.30 -0.32 -38.12
CA GLY A 105 16.65 0.26 -39.30
C GLY A 105 15.18 -0.12 -39.47
N THR A 106 14.66 -1.09 -38.71
CA THR A 106 13.27 -1.56 -38.79
C THR A 106 12.54 -1.29 -37.46
N ILE A 107 11.45 -0.52 -37.50
CA ILE A 107 10.63 -0.26 -36.30
C ILE A 107 9.85 -1.53 -35.95
N ALA A 108 9.73 -1.81 -34.63
CA ALA A 108 9.00 -2.95 -34.08
C ALA A 108 9.61 -4.34 -34.41
N ARG A 109 10.90 -4.38 -34.77
CA ARG A 109 11.68 -5.62 -34.92
C ARG A 109 12.72 -5.70 -33.80
N SER A 110 12.62 -6.71 -32.92
CA SER A 110 13.58 -6.94 -31.84
C SER A 110 14.49 -8.12 -32.16
N GLY A 111 15.80 -7.85 -32.33
CA GLY A 111 16.81 -8.91 -32.45
C GLY A 111 16.91 -9.77 -31.18
N THR A 112 16.58 -9.22 -30.02
CA THR A 112 16.49 -9.95 -28.74
C THR A 112 15.35 -10.96 -28.74
N LYS A 113 14.17 -10.59 -29.28
CA LYS A 113 13.05 -11.52 -29.44
C LYS A 113 13.40 -12.67 -30.39
N ALA A 114 13.97 -12.36 -31.56
CA ALA A 114 14.39 -13.36 -32.53
C ALA A 114 15.42 -14.34 -31.93
N PHE A 115 16.33 -13.85 -31.08
CA PHE A 115 17.27 -14.71 -30.37
C PHE A 115 16.58 -15.64 -29.35
N MET A 116 15.63 -15.12 -28.56
CA MET A 116 14.84 -15.96 -27.63
C MET A 116 14.05 -17.04 -28.37
N ASP A 117 13.41 -16.71 -29.48
CA ASP A 117 12.66 -17.68 -30.30
C ASP A 117 13.57 -18.82 -30.79
N ARG A 118 14.82 -18.50 -31.17
CA ARG A 118 15.84 -19.51 -31.54
C ARG A 118 16.27 -20.39 -30.37
N ILE A 119 16.44 -19.82 -29.18
CA ILE A 119 16.78 -20.60 -27.97
C ILE A 119 15.64 -21.54 -27.59
N ALA A 120 14.41 -21.02 -27.56
CA ALA A 120 13.22 -21.80 -27.25
C ALA A 120 13.05 -22.99 -28.21
N ALA A 121 13.34 -22.78 -29.51
CA ALA A 121 13.28 -23.82 -30.53
C ALA A 121 14.41 -24.87 -30.44
N SER A 122 15.55 -24.54 -29.83
CA SER A 122 16.75 -25.40 -29.86
C SER A 122 17.02 -26.16 -28.55
N SER A 123 16.66 -25.63 -27.39
CA SER A 123 17.17 -26.15 -26.11
C SER A 123 16.11 -26.49 -25.05
N GLY A 124 14.83 -26.13 -25.24
CA GLY A 124 13.77 -26.39 -24.25
C GLY A 124 14.05 -25.83 -22.85
N SER A 125 15.03 -24.93 -22.71
CA SER A 125 15.56 -24.42 -21.44
C SER A 125 15.31 -22.92 -21.28
N ASP A 126 14.84 -22.51 -20.10
CA ASP A 126 14.59 -21.13 -19.65
C ASP A 126 15.85 -20.25 -19.43
N GLY A 127 16.95 -20.52 -20.15
CA GLY A 127 18.28 -20.04 -19.77
C GLY A 127 18.57 -18.56 -19.98
N ALA A 128 17.89 -17.88 -20.92
CA ALA A 128 18.19 -16.49 -21.27
C ALA A 128 17.00 -15.56 -20.94
N GLN A 129 17.04 -14.94 -19.76
CA GLN A 129 16.04 -13.95 -19.34
C GLN A 129 16.34 -12.58 -19.93
N LEU A 130 16.04 -12.40 -21.23
CA LEU A 130 16.25 -11.12 -21.90
C LEU A 130 15.08 -10.13 -21.69
N ILE A 131 15.41 -8.85 -21.65
CA ILE A 131 14.51 -7.76 -21.25
C ILE A 131 13.77 -7.20 -22.47
N GLY A 132 14.46 -6.91 -23.58
CA GLY A 132 13.93 -6.19 -24.75
C GLY A 132 13.08 -7.04 -25.70
N GLN A 133 11.76 -6.76 -25.81
CA GLN A 133 10.85 -7.57 -26.65
C GLN A 133 10.16 -6.81 -27.79
N PHE A 134 9.99 -5.48 -27.66
CA PHE A 134 9.13 -4.70 -28.55
C PHE A 134 9.84 -4.15 -29.79
N GLY A 135 11.16 -3.93 -29.74
CA GLY A 135 11.91 -3.37 -30.90
C GLY A 135 11.63 -1.88 -31.16
N VAL A 136 11.27 -1.14 -30.11
CA VAL A 136 11.00 0.32 -30.18
C VAL A 136 11.81 1.13 -29.17
N GLY A 137 12.37 0.49 -28.12
CA GLY A 137 13.06 1.17 -27.02
C GLY A 137 14.25 2.02 -27.46
N PHE A 138 15.02 1.58 -28.48
CA PHE A 138 16.16 2.33 -29.01
C PHE A 138 15.79 3.75 -29.47
N TYR A 139 14.61 3.93 -30.07
CA TYR A 139 14.21 5.24 -30.61
C TYR A 139 13.84 6.26 -29.54
N SER A 140 13.69 5.85 -28.27
CA SER A 140 13.55 6.79 -27.14
C SER A 140 14.78 7.70 -26.99
N ALA A 141 15.94 7.30 -27.53
CA ALA A 141 17.13 8.14 -27.61
C ALA A 141 16.88 9.50 -28.30
N PHE A 142 15.99 9.54 -29.31
CA PHE A 142 15.65 10.77 -30.03
C PHE A 142 14.73 11.72 -29.23
N MET A 143 14.27 11.33 -28.02
CA MET A 143 13.61 12.26 -27.09
C MET A 143 14.57 13.30 -26.50
N VAL A 144 15.86 12.96 -26.47
CA VAL A 144 16.92 13.75 -25.83
C VAL A 144 18.08 14.08 -26.78
N ALA A 145 18.16 13.42 -27.93
CA ALA A 145 19.26 13.59 -28.89
C ALA A 145 18.77 14.09 -30.25
N SER A 146 19.47 15.07 -30.82
CA SER A 146 19.26 15.51 -32.21
C SER A 146 19.86 14.54 -33.24
N LYS A 147 20.81 13.72 -32.81
CA LYS A 147 21.49 12.72 -33.63
C LYS A 147 21.98 11.58 -32.75
N VAL A 148 21.89 10.35 -33.26
CA VAL A 148 22.40 9.15 -32.60
C VAL A 148 23.39 8.46 -33.53
N ASP A 149 24.60 8.23 -33.02
CA ASP A 149 25.64 7.44 -33.69
C ASP A 149 25.83 6.12 -32.93
N VAL A 150 25.76 5.00 -33.64
CA VAL A 150 25.93 3.65 -33.08
C VAL A 150 27.12 2.99 -33.76
N ILE A 151 28.19 2.79 -33.01
CA ILE A 151 29.41 2.13 -33.49
C ILE A 151 29.44 0.74 -32.88
N SER A 152 29.45 -0.30 -33.68
CA SER A 152 29.42 -1.68 -33.17
C SER A 152 30.41 -2.57 -33.88
N ARG A 153 30.97 -3.51 -33.13
CA ARG A 153 31.81 -4.60 -33.63
C ARG A 153 31.34 -5.90 -33.01
N ARG A 154 30.81 -6.80 -33.84
CA ARG A 154 30.37 -8.12 -33.37
C ARG A 154 31.55 -8.92 -32.82
N ALA A 155 31.34 -9.64 -31.72
CA ALA A 155 32.34 -10.57 -31.18
C ALA A 155 32.76 -11.58 -32.26
N GLY A 156 34.06 -11.79 -32.43
CA GLY A 156 34.64 -12.65 -33.47
C GLY A 156 34.71 -12.04 -34.87
N ALA A 157 34.26 -10.79 -35.06
CA ALA A 157 34.38 -10.08 -36.34
C ALA A 157 35.58 -9.11 -36.35
N ASP A 158 36.14 -8.87 -37.54
CA ASP A 158 37.24 -7.91 -37.77
C ASP A 158 36.78 -6.58 -38.37
N ILE A 159 35.48 -6.47 -38.67
CA ILE A 159 34.87 -5.28 -39.25
C ILE A 159 34.01 -4.61 -38.18
N ALA A 160 34.18 -3.30 -38.05
CA ALA A 160 33.33 -2.44 -37.25
C ALA A 160 32.51 -1.55 -38.18
N SER A 161 31.28 -1.26 -37.78
CA SER A 161 30.37 -0.41 -38.56
C SER A 161 29.82 0.72 -37.72
N LEU A 162 29.55 1.85 -38.36
CA LEU A 162 28.85 3.01 -37.82
C LEU A 162 27.48 3.09 -38.47
N TRP A 163 26.44 3.09 -37.64
CA TRP A 163 25.09 3.50 -37.99
C TRP A 163 24.85 4.93 -37.49
N SER A 164 24.24 5.79 -38.31
CA SER A 164 24.01 7.19 -37.96
C SER A 164 22.65 7.69 -38.45
N SER A 165 21.89 8.37 -37.59
CA SER A 165 20.59 8.95 -37.91
C SER A 165 20.26 10.19 -37.07
N ASP A 166 19.43 11.07 -37.62
CA ASP A 166 18.81 12.22 -36.96
C ASP A 166 17.37 11.94 -36.48
N GLY A 167 16.85 10.72 -36.72
CA GLY A 167 15.47 10.37 -36.37
C GLY A 167 14.42 11.00 -37.30
N LEU A 168 14.79 11.56 -38.46
CA LEU A 168 13.84 12.18 -39.40
C LEU A 168 13.40 11.23 -40.53
N GLY A 169 13.65 9.94 -40.38
CA GLY A 169 13.16 8.88 -41.27
C GLY A 169 14.23 8.24 -42.17
N THR A 170 15.51 8.61 -42.02
CA THR A 170 16.62 7.97 -42.75
C THR A 170 17.80 7.68 -41.82
N TYR A 171 18.65 6.74 -42.23
CA TYR A 171 19.91 6.42 -41.55
C TYR A 171 20.98 6.01 -42.57
N THR A 172 22.23 6.02 -42.14
CA THR A 172 23.37 5.56 -42.94
C THR A 172 24.14 4.47 -42.20
N ILE A 173 24.77 3.56 -42.94
CA ILE A 173 25.70 2.55 -42.41
C ILE A 173 27.00 2.64 -43.20
N ALA A 174 28.12 2.71 -42.50
CA ALA A 174 29.45 2.73 -43.10
C ALA A 174 30.44 1.90 -42.26
N ASP A 175 31.46 1.33 -42.90
CA ASP A 175 32.57 0.70 -42.19
C ASP A 175 33.43 1.77 -41.51
N VAL A 176 33.95 1.45 -40.34
CA VAL A 176 34.87 2.33 -39.59
C VAL A 176 36.15 1.58 -39.20
N PRO A 177 37.29 2.28 -39.04
CA PRO A 177 38.50 1.68 -38.51
C PRO A 177 38.23 1.05 -37.13
N THR A 178 38.76 -0.15 -36.88
CA THR A 178 38.61 -0.83 -35.59
C THR A 178 39.24 -0.07 -34.42
N ALA A 179 40.16 0.86 -34.70
CA ALA A 179 40.72 1.76 -33.71
C ALA A 179 39.69 2.77 -33.15
N ASP A 180 38.63 3.05 -33.91
CA ASP A 180 37.58 4.00 -33.54
C ASP A 180 36.35 3.30 -32.95
N SER A 181 36.36 1.95 -32.86
CA SER A 181 35.28 1.14 -32.31
C SER A 181 35.65 0.51 -30.96
N PRO A 182 34.66 0.06 -30.17
CA PRO A 182 34.91 -0.89 -29.09
C PRO A 182 35.65 -2.13 -29.61
N ALA A 183 36.44 -2.78 -28.74
CA ALA A 183 37.11 -4.04 -29.07
C ALA A 183 36.10 -5.13 -29.49
N ARG A 184 34.94 -5.12 -28.83
CA ARG A 184 33.69 -5.79 -29.20
C ARG A 184 32.52 -5.06 -28.53
N GLY A 185 31.30 -5.35 -28.97
CA GLY A 185 30.10 -4.76 -28.41
C GLY A 185 29.71 -3.47 -29.13
N THR A 186 29.06 -2.54 -28.43
CA THR A 186 28.44 -1.37 -29.05
C THR A 186 28.68 -0.11 -28.25
N ARG A 187 29.00 0.99 -28.93
CA ARG A 187 29.03 2.36 -28.41
C ARG A 187 27.90 3.16 -29.03
N VAL A 188 26.96 3.63 -28.21
CA VAL A 188 25.89 4.54 -28.59
C VAL A 188 26.24 5.94 -28.12
N VAL A 189 26.40 6.87 -29.06
CA VAL A 189 26.70 8.29 -28.80
C VAL A 189 25.45 9.12 -29.09
N LEU A 190 24.95 9.77 -28.05
CA LEU A 190 23.81 10.68 -28.11
C LEU A 190 24.32 12.11 -28.23
N HIS A 191 24.01 12.78 -29.35
CA HIS A 191 24.26 14.21 -29.52
C HIS A 191 23.06 14.97 -28.97
N LEU A 192 23.18 15.49 -27.75
CA LEU A 192 22.04 15.97 -26.96
C LEU A 192 21.43 17.24 -27.54
N LEU A 193 20.10 17.32 -27.44
CA LEU A 193 19.35 18.57 -27.67
C LEU A 193 19.75 19.61 -26.63
N GLU A 194 19.52 20.89 -26.97
CA GLU A 194 19.90 22.01 -26.09
C GLU A 194 19.18 21.96 -24.73
N ASP A 195 17.91 21.54 -24.72
CA ASP A 195 17.09 21.37 -23.52
C ASP A 195 17.37 20.05 -22.76
N ALA A 196 18.21 19.17 -23.31
CA ALA A 196 18.57 17.87 -22.74
C ALA A 196 20.00 17.82 -22.17
N THR A 197 20.71 18.96 -22.16
CA THR A 197 22.09 19.05 -21.64
C THR A 197 22.22 18.70 -20.15
N THR A 198 21.13 18.69 -19.37
CA THR A 198 21.14 18.18 -17.99
C THR A 198 21.56 16.72 -17.87
N TYR A 199 21.49 15.93 -18.95
CA TYR A 199 21.96 14.54 -18.97
C TYR A 199 23.48 14.40 -19.15
N THR A 200 24.23 15.51 -19.07
CA THR A 200 25.69 15.50 -18.83
C THR A 200 26.05 15.87 -17.39
N ASP A 201 25.08 16.03 -16.50
CA ASP A 201 25.31 16.22 -15.06
C ASP A 201 25.48 14.86 -14.35
N ARG A 202 26.56 14.71 -13.59
CA ARG A 202 26.90 13.46 -12.91
C ARG A 202 25.80 13.00 -11.96
N PHE A 203 25.33 13.88 -11.08
CA PHE A 203 24.37 13.50 -10.04
C PHE A 203 23.03 13.08 -10.64
N THR A 204 22.61 13.76 -11.70
CA THR A 204 21.40 13.44 -12.45
C THR A 204 21.48 12.05 -13.06
N VAL A 205 22.56 11.76 -13.81
CA VAL A 205 22.73 10.46 -14.47
C VAL A 205 22.93 9.33 -13.47
N GLU A 206 23.74 9.55 -12.43
CA GLU A 206 23.94 8.56 -11.35
C GLU A 206 22.64 8.18 -10.66
N ARG A 207 21.79 9.17 -10.33
CA ARG A 207 20.47 8.92 -9.76
C ARG A 207 19.59 8.10 -10.69
N LEU A 208 19.51 8.48 -11.97
CA LEU A 208 18.70 7.75 -12.97
C LEU A 208 19.15 6.30 -13.12
N ILE A 209 20.46 6.05 -13.18
CA ILE A 209 21.01 4.69 -13.23
C ILE A 209 20.56 3.91 -11.99
N LYS A 210 20.77 4.45 -10.78
CA LYS A 210 20.43 3.77 -9.52
C LYS A 210 18.94 3.47 -9.42
N ASP A 211 18.09 4.42 -9.80
CA ASP A 211 16.64 4.30 -9.68
C ASP A 211 16.04 3.31 -10.70
N GLN A 212 16.52 3.32 -11.95
CA GLN A 212 15.86 2.61 -13.05
C GLN A 212 16.60 1.36 -13.52
N SER A 213 17.91 1.29 -13.33
CA SER A 213 18.77 0.24 -13.92
C SER A 213 19.88 -0.28 -13.01
N GLY A 214 19.90 0.11 -11.73
CA GLY A 214 20.96 -0.26 -10.79
C GLY A 214 21.06 -1.77 -10.48
N HIS A 215 20.10 -2.56 -10.96
CA HIS A 215 19.98 -3.99 -10.68
C HIS A 215 20.05 -4.88 -11.93
N VAL A 216 20.37 -4.32 -13.10
CA VAL A 216 20.65 -5.11 -14.30
C VAL A 216 21.83 -6.07 -14.05
N PRO A 217 21.88 -7.26 -14.66
CA PRO A 217 22.87 -8.31 -14.34
C PRO A 217 24.29 -8.05 -14.87
N VAL A 218 24.68 -6.78 -15.00
CA VAL A 218 25.96 -6.33 -15.55
C VAL A 218 26.41 -5.08 -14.78
N PRO A 219 27.70 -4.97 -14.38
CA PRO A 219 28.19 -3.78 -13.68
C PRO A 219 28.15 -2.54 -14.58
N ILE A 220 27.85 -1.38 -13.97
CA ILE A 220 27.74 -0.08 -14.63
C ILE A 220 28.77 0.87 -14.02
N THR A 221 29.57 1.50 -14.89
CA THR A 221 30.52 2.56 -14.53
C THR A 221 30.13 3.90 -15.16
N LEU A 222 30.50 5.00 -14.51
CA LEU A 222 30.24 6.36 -14.98
C LEU A 222 31.53 7.20 -15.00
N ARG A 223 31.78 7.89 -16.11
CA ARG A 223 32.83 8.92 -16.25
C ARG A 223 32.18 10.29 -16.42
N GLU A 224 32.60 11.27 -15.61
CA GLU A 224 32.08 12.64 -15.66
C GLU A 224 32.50 13.42 -16.91
N LYS A 225 33.59 12.99 -17.55
CA LYS A 225 34.12 13.48 -18.82
C LYS A 225 34.98 12.38 -19.47
N PRO A 226 35.31 12.43 -20.77
CA PRO A 226 36.06 11.37 -21.45
C PRO A 226 37.38 10.99 -20.76
N ASP A 227 38.11 11.99 -20.25
CA ASP A 227 39.42 11.80 -19.60
C ASP A 227 39.34 11.56 -18.09
N ALA A 228 38.14 11.45 -17.50
CA ALA A 228 37.99 11.21 -16.07
C ALA A 228 38.10 9.71 -15.73
N ASP A 229 38.52 9.43 -14.49
CA ASP A 229 38.50 8.08 -13.94
C ASP A 229 37.05 7.56 -13.83
N PRO A 230 36.82 6.26 -14.11
CA PRO A 230 35.49 5.67 -13.99
C PRO A 230 35.11 5.49 -12.52
N ALA A 231 33.88 5.82 -12.18
CA ALA A 231 33.26 5.51 -10.90
C ALA A 231 32.30 4.32 -11.04
N ASP A 232 32.38 3.34 -10.12
CA ASP A 232 31.41 2.24 -10.05
C ASP A 232 30.06 2.76 -9.54
N ILE A 233 28.99 2.54 -10.30
CA ILE A 233 27.62 2.99 -9.95
C ILE A 233 26.74 1.82 -9.52
N ALA A 234 26.87 0.68 -10.20
CA ALA A 234 26.15 -0.55 -9.89
C ALA A 234 27.07 -1.75 -10.15
N ASP A 235 27.05 -2.74 -9.26
CA ASP A 235 27.83 -3.98 -9.38
C ASP A 235 27.09 -5.09 -10.15
N GLY A 236 25.82 -4.86 -10.47
CA GLY A 236 24.91 -5.79 -11.14
C GLY A 236 24.32 -6.87 -10.22
N ALA A 237 24.50 -6.75 -8.90
CA ALA A 237 23.93 -7.66 -7.93
C ALA A 237 22.53 -7.20 -7.51
N ALA A 238 21.54 -8.06 -7.69
CA ALA A 238 20.20 -7.87 -7.14
C ALA A 238 20.09 -8.64 -5.82
N LEU A 239 19.96 -7.92 -4.69
CA LEU A 239 20.00 -8.50 -3.35
C LEU A 239 18.94 -9.62 -3.17
N TRP A 240 17.74 -9.41 -3.72
CA TRP A 240 16.62 -10.35 -3.67
C TRP A 240 16.79 -11.61 -4.53
N THR A 241 17.87 -11.69 -5.31
CA THR A 241 18.20 -12.88 -6.12
C THR A 241 19.28 -13.75 -5.46
N LYS A 242 19.96 -13.23 -4.43
CA LYS A 242 20.97 -13.97 -3.69
C LYS A 242 20.31 -14.94 -2.71
N PRO A 243 20.91 -16.11 -2.45
CA PRO A 243 20.48 -16.98 -1.37
C PRO A 243 20.50 -16.23 -0.03
N LYS A 244 19.47 -16.43 0.81
CA LYS A 244 19.37 -15.74 2.12
C LYS A 244 20.59 -15.93 3.02
N ALA A 245 21.27 -17.07 2.91
CA ALA A 245 22.45 -17.39 3.72
C ALA A 245 23.67 -16.54 3.36
N ASP A 246 23.68 -15.94 2.17
CA ASP A 246 24.79 -15.15 1.64
C ASP A 246 24.56 -13.63 1.81
N ILE A 247 23.52 -13.24 2.55
CA ILE A 247 23.12 -11.85 2.75
C ILE A 247 23.28 -11.49 4.23
N SER A 248 24.07 -10.46 4.53
CA SER A 248 24.25 -9.97 5.89
C SER A 248 23.03 -9.16 6.36
N VAL A 249 22.93 -8.94 7.67
CA VAL A 249 21.87 -8.09 8.25
C VAL A 249 22.06 -6.64 7.79
N GLU A 250 23.32 -6.22 7.68
CA GLU A 250 23.72 -4.90 7.20
C GLU A 250 23.29 -4.68 5.75
N ASP A 251 23.48 -5.67 4.86
CA ASP A 251 23.03 -5.60 3.46
C ASP A 251 21.51 -5.42 3.35
N TYR A 252 20.73 -6.15 4.17
CA TYR A 252 19.28 -5.97 4.24
C TYR A 252 18.91 -4.57 4.74
N ALA A 253 19.59 -4.08 5.78
CA ALA A 253 19.33 -2.77 6.35
C ALA A 253 19.69 -1.64 5.39
N ASP A 254 20.81 -1.74 4.67
CA ASP A 254 21.22 -0.79 3.63
C ASP A 254 20.21 -0.75 2.48
N PHE A 255 19.77 -1.92 2.02
CA PHE A 255 18.73 -2.00 1.00
C PHE A 255 17.41 -1.41 1.49
N TYR A 256 17.00 -1.71 2.73
CA TYR A 256 15.81 -1.12 3.35
C TYR A 256 15.88 0.40 3.39
N ARG A 257 17.00 0.99 3.84
CA ARG A 257 17.18 2.45 3.87
C ARG A 257 17.08 3.07 2.48
N SER A 258 17.71 2.43 1.49
CA SER A 258 17.66 2.85 0.08
C SER A 258 16.23 2.87 -0.47
N VAL A 259 15.46 1.80 -0.28
CA VAL A 259 14.12 1.68 -0.87
C VAL A 259 13.04 2.43 -0.08
N SER A 260 13.22 2.61 1.23
CA SER A 260 12.24 3.30 2.08
C SER A 260 12.45 4.81 2.17
N GLY A 261 13.69 5.28 1.98
CA GLY A 261 14.12 6.64 2.28
C GLY A 261 14.14 6.95 3.79
N GLN A 262 14.06 5.93 4.65
CA GLN A 262 14.03 6.06 6.10
C GLN A 262 15.38 5.64 6.70
N TYR A 263 15.69 6.19 7.87
CA TYR A 263 16.94 5.92 8.60
C TYR A 263 16.76 4.94 9.76
N ASP A 264 15.55 4.43 9.96
CA ASP A 264 15.26 3.40 10.96
C ASP A 264 15.73 2.01 10.49
N GLU A 265 15.45 1.01 11.31
CA GLU A 265 15.72 -0.40 11.00
C GLU A 265 14.40 -1.13 10.71
N PRO A 266 14.39 -2.14 9.82
CA PRO A 266 13.18 -2.87 9.53
C PRO A 266 12.73 -3.73 10.73
N ALA A 267 11.48 -3.60 11.15
CA ALA A 267 10.89 -4.44 12.19
C ALA A 267 10.68 -5.90 11.74
N LEU A 268 10.48 -6.11 10.44
CA LEU A 268 10.36 -7.44 9.85
C LEU A 268 10.89 -7.41 8.42
N THR A 269 11.68 -8.42 8.06
CA THR A 269 12.16 -8.62 6.68
C THR A 269 11.50 -9.86 6.07
N LEU A 270 10.87 -9.68 4.91
CA LEU A 270 10.24 -10.71 4.10
C LEU A 270 11.05 -10.88 2.82
N HIS A 271 11.79 -11.98 2.71
CA HIS A 271 12.52 -12.34 1.51
C HIS A 271 12.06 -13.73 1.04
N TYR A 272 11.58 -13.89 -0.19
CA TYR A 272 11.28 -15.21 -0.75
C TYR A 272 11.15 -15.17 -2.28
N ARG A 273 11.24 -16.35 -2.91
CA ARG A 273 10.88 -16.57 -4.32
C ARG A 273 9.63 -17.44 -4.36
N ALA A 274 8.64 -17.02 -5.12
CA ALA A 274 7.48 -17.82 -5.46
C ALA A 274 7.79 -18.61 -6.74
N GLU A 275 7.61 -19.93 -6.65
CA GLU A 275 7.79 -20.87 -7.76
C GLU A 275 6.42 -21.49 -8.09
N GLY A 276 6.11 -21.72 -9.37
CA GLY A 276 4.84 -22.30 -9.79
C GLY A 276 4.28 -21.62 -11.05
N LEU A 277 2.97 -21.37 -11.08
CA LEU A 277 2.29 -20.77 -12.24
C LEU A 277 2.80 -19.37 -12.58
N HIS A 278 3.19 -18.60 -11.56
CA HIS A 278 3.77 -17.27 -11.71
C HIS A 278 5.05 -17.21 -10.89
N GLU A 279 6.16 -16.91 -11.55
CA GLU A 279 7.46 -16.79 -10.89
C GLU A 279 7.77 -15.33 -10.55
N TYR A 280 8.07 -15.08 -9.27
CA TYR A 280 8.48 -13.76 -8.81
C TYR A 280 9.30 -13.85 -7.51
N SER A 281 10.19 -12.89 -7.31
CA SER A 281 10.94 -12.70 -6.08
C SER A 281 10.40 -11.50 -5.31
N VAL A 282 10.42 -11.59 -3.98
CA VAL A 282 9.96 -10.52 -3.10
C VAL A 282 11.03 -10.24 -2.07
N LEU A 283 11.37 -8.96 -1.93
CA LEU A 283 12.13 -8.45 -0.81
C LEU A 283 11.39 -7.24 -0.24
N ALA A 284 10.67 -7.47 0.85
CA ALA A 284 9.78 -6.51 1.48
C ALA A 284 10.06 -6.36 2.96
N TYR A 285 9.67 -5.23 3.53
CA TYR A 285 9.96 -4.85 4.90
C TYR A 285 8.74 -4.22 5.56
N VAL A 286 8.57 -4.53 6.85
CA VAL A 286 7.79 -3.69 7.76
C VAL A 286 8.74 -2.66 8.36
N PRO A 287 8.50 -1.36 8.20
CA PRO A 287 9.31 -0.32 8.83
C PRO A 287 9.35 -0.45 10.36
N GLY A 288 10.45 -0.01 10.98
CA GLY A 288 10.58 0.04 12.44
C GLY A 288 9.81 1.20 13.07
N ALA A 289 9.60 2.27 12.31
CA ALA A 289 8.88 3.47 12.72
C ALA A 289 7.67 3.79 11.83
N LYS A 290 6.64 4.38 12.44
CA LYS A 290 5.47 4.87 11.72
C LYS A 290 5.83 6.10 10.88
N PRO A 291 5.60 6.10 9.55
CA PRO A 291 5.81 7.29 8.73
C PRO A 291 4.73 8.35 9.02
N PHE A 292 5.10 9.63 8.92
CA PHE A 292 4.20 10.76 9.23
C PHE A 292 2.94 10.81 8.36
N ASP A 293 3.06 10.35 7.11
CA ASP A 293 2.02 10.38 6.09
C ASP A 293 1.17 9.09 6.07
N LEU A 294 1.29 8.19 7.06
CA LEU A 294 0.62 6.87 7.06
C LEU A 294 -0.91 6.95 6.86
N PHE A 295 -1.56 7.96 7.42
CA PHE A 295 -3.02 8.13 7.38
C PHE A 295 -3.49 9.13 6.32
N ASP A 296 -2.60 9.58 5.44
CA ASP A 296 -2.98 10.39 4.29
C ASP A 296 -3.87 9.57 3.33
N PRO A 297 -5.10 10.01 3.00
CA PRO A 297 -6.00 9.29 2.10
C PRO A 297 -5.42 9.06 0.69
N ASP A 298 -4.54 9.95 0.23
CA ASP A 298 -3.91 9.89 -1.09
C ASP A 298 -2.63 9.03 -1.08
N ARG A 299 -2.29 8.43 0.07
CA ARG A 299 -1.14 7.54 0.20
C ARG A 299 -1.36 6.21 -0.53
N ASN A 300 -0.60 6.03 -1.61
CA ASN A 300 -0.44 4.73 -2.25
C ASN A 300 0.59 3.85 -1.53
N GLY A 301 0.54 2.54 -1.79
CA GLY A 301 1.60 1.61 -1.39
C GLY A 301 2.92 1.98 -2.04
N ARG A 302 4.05 1.80 -1.34
CA ARG A 302 5.40 2.14 -1.85
C ARG A 302 6.22 0.89 -2.15
N MET A 303 5.56 -0.12 -2.72
CA MET A 303 6.23 -1.34 -3.17
C MET A 303 6.60 -1.15 -4.63
N LYS A 304 7.91 -1.24 -4.92
CA LYS A 304 8.39 -1.12 -6.29
C LYS A 304 8.15 -2.41 -7.05
N LEU A 305 7.69 -2.31 -8.29
CA LEU A 305 7.49 -3.43 -9.19
C LEU A 305 8.60 -3.45 -10.23
N TYR A 306 9.29 -4.58 -10.28
CA TYR A 306 10.33 -4.88 -11.24
C TYR A 306 9.88 -6.02 -12.15
N VAL A 307 10.36 -5.98 -13.39
CA VAL A 307 10.27 -7.11 -14.32
C VAL A 307 11.66 -7.39 -14.84
N LYS A 308 12.16 -8.61 -14.58
CA LYS A 308 13.52 -9.04 -14.90
C LYS A 308 14.57 -8.03 -14.40
N ARG A 309 14.44 -7.60 -13.15
CA ARG A 309 15.32 -6.63 -12.45
C ARG A 309 15.33 -5.21 -13.04
N VAL A 310 14.44 -4.89 -13.97
CA VAL A 310 14.23 -3.53 -14.45
C VAL A 310 13.04 -2.90 -13.73
N PHE A 311 13.23 -1.70 -13.20
CA PHE A 311 12.17 -0.96 -12.54
C PHE A 311 11.08 -0.57 -13.53
N ILE A 312 9.82 -0.84 -13.18
CA ILE A 312 8.66 -0.51 -14.00
C ILE A 312 7.88 0.66 -13.39
N THR A 313 7.42 0.48 -12.14
CA THR A 313 6.57 1.45 -11.45
C THR A 313 6.53 1.14 -9.96
N ASP A 314 6.25 2.15 -9.14
CA ASP A 314 5.88 2.05 -7.73
C ASP A 314 4.42 2.44 -7.46
N ASP A 315 3.66 2.76 -8.50
CA ASP A 315 2.21 3.04 -8.44
C ASP A 315 1.36 1.77 -8.52
N ALA A 316 1.95 0.64 -8.90
CA ALA A 316 1.23 -0.63 -8.98
C ALA A 316 0.79 -1.09 -7.59
N GLU A 317 -0.51 -1.32 -7.41
CA GLU A 317 -1.07 -1.87 -6.18
C GLU A 317 -0.72 -3.37 -6.03
N VAL A 318 0.51 -3.68 -5.66
CA VAL A 318 0.94 -5.07 -5.36
C VAL A 318 0.52 -5.54 -3.96
N LEU A 319 0.03 -4.62 -3.13
CA LEU A 319 -0.53 -4.88 -1.80
C LEU A 319 -1.81 -4.07 -1.60
N PRO A 320 -2.76 -4.56 -0.78
CA PRO A 320 -3.95 -3.81 -0.42
C PRO A 320 -3.63 -2.59 0.45
N ARG A 321 -4.56 -1.63 0.49
CA ARG A 321 -4.39 -0.34 1.20
C ARG A 321 -4.10 -0.50 2.70
N TYR A 322 -4.66 -1.51 3.36
CA TYR A 322 -4.38 -1.83 4.76
C TYR A 322 -2.95 -2.37 5.02
N LEU A 323 -2.14 -2.57 3.96
CA LEU A 323 -0.70 -2.91 4.02
C LEU A 323 0.18 -1.82 3.39
N ARG A 324 -0.33 -0.58 3.18
CA ARG A 324 0.42 0.54 2.57
C ARG A 324 1.67 0.99 3.35
N PHE A 325 1.86 0.50 4.57
CA PHE A 325 3.08 0.75 5.34
C PHE A 325 4.27 -0.05 4.84
N MET A 326 4.06 -1.17 4.13
CA MET A 326 5.12 -2.01 3.59
C MET A 326 6.05 -1.23 2.64
N ARG A 327 7.33 -1.65 2.61
CA ARG A 327 8.37 -1.13 1.71
C ARG A 327 9.11 -2.28 1.04
N GLY A 328 9.71 -2.01 -0.11
CA GLY A 328 10.53 -3.00 -0.81
C GLY A 328 10.05 -3.18 -2.24
N LEU A 329 10.18 -4.41 -2.75
CA LEU A 329 9.85 -4.70 -4.14
C LEU A 329 9.30 -6.10 -4.38
N VAL A 330 8.71 -6.23 -5.56
CA VAL A 330 8.39 -7.50 -6.22
C VAL A 330 9.08 -7.49 -7.59
N ASP A 331 9.84 -8.53 -7.91
CA ASP A 331 10.50 -8.72 -9.21
C ASP A 331 9.92 -9.94 -9.91
N SER A 332 9.24 -9.73 -11.03
CA SER A 332 8.54 -10.78 -11.79
C SER A 332 9.31 -11.16 -13.05
N SER A 333 9.28 -12.46 -13.40
CA SER A 333 9.87 -12.94 -14.66
C SER A 333 8.97 -12.67 -15.88
N ASP A 334 7.64 -12.68 -15.68
CA ASP A 334 6.68 -12.92 -16.78
C ASP A 334 5.53 -11.89 -16.87
N LEU A 335 5.57 -10.81 -16.08
CA LEU A 335 4.49 -9.81 -16.14
C LEU A 335 4.42 -9.17 -17.53
N PRO A 336 3.22 -9.12 -18.16
CA PRO A 336 3.06 -8.48 -19.45
C PRO A 336 3.27 -6.98 -19.32
N LEU A 337 4.30 -6.47 -19.97
CA LEU A 337 4.60 -5.04 -20.01
C LEU A 337 3.82 -4.36 -21.14
N ASN A 338 3.44 -3.11 -20.93
CA ASN A 338 3.01 -2.23 -22.02
C ASN A 338 4.23 -1.72 -22.82
N VAL A 339 3.99 -1.02 -23.92
CA VAL A 339 5.06 -0.54 -24.82
C VAL A 339 5.98 0.46 -24.11
N SER A 340 5.46 1.33 -23.24
CA SER A 340 6.25 2.34 -22.52
C SER A 340 7.05 1.77 -21.34
N ARG A 341 6.62 0.62 -20.80
CA ARG A 341 7.14 -0.01 -19.57
C ARG A 341 7.12 0.95 -18.37
N GLU A 342 6.19 1.88 -18.35
CA GLU A 342 5.96 2.84 -17.25
C GLU A 342 4.69 2.52 -16.46
N MET A 343 3.79 1.73 -17.03
CA MET A 343 2.54 1.34 -16.37
C MET A 343 2.31 -0.15 -16.55
N ILE A 344 1.72 -0.78 -15.54
CA ILE A 344 1.24 -2.15 -15.64
C ILE A 344 -0.26 -2.15 -15.91
N GLN A 345 -0.68 -2.97 -16.85
CA GLN A 345 -2.09 -3.24 -17.07
C GLN A 345 -2.60 -4.20 -15.99
N GLU A 346 -3.80 -3.93 -15.48
CA GLU A 346 -4.47 -4.89 -14.62
C GLU A 346 -4.58 -6.24 -15.33
N SER A 347 -4.13 -7.30 -14.65
CA SER A 347 -4.04 -8.64 -15.22
C SER A 347 -4.29 -9.70 -14.16
N PRO A 348 -4.76 -10.90 -14.54
CA PRO A 348 -4.91 -12.02 -13.60
C PRO A 348 -3.60 -12.35 -12.88
N MET A 349 -2.46 -12.18 -13.54
CA MET A 349 -1.14 -12.40 -12.96
C MET A 349 -0.82 -11.37 -11.86
N LEU A 350 -1.04 -10.07 -12.10
CA LEU A 350 -0.84 -9.04 -11.07
C LEU A 350 -1.75 -9.28 -9.86
N SER A 351 -3.01 -9.67 -10.11
CA SER A 351 -3.96 -10.03 -9.05
C SER A 351 -3.50 -11.25 -8.24
N ALA A 352 -2.93 -12.27 -8.89
CA ALA A 352 -2.38 -13.45 -8.24
C ALA A 352 -1.13 -13.12 -7.40
N ILE A 353 -0.24 -12.26 -7.91
CA ILE A 353 0.90 -11.72 -7.15
C ILE A 353 0.39 -10.98 -5.92
N ARG A 354 -0.55 -10.03 -6.08
CA ARG A 354 -1.15 -9.27 -4.97
C ARG A 354 -1.68 -10.19 -3.88
N LYS A 355 -2.45 -11.22 -4.26
CA LYS A 355 -2.99 -12.22 -3.33
C LYS A 355 -1.89 -13.03 -2.63
N GLY A 356 -0.88 -13.47 -3.38
CA GLY A 356 0.25 -14.26 -2.86
C GLY A 356 1.11 -13.47 -1.87
N VAL A 357 1.49 -12.25 -2.22
CA VAL A 357 2.29 -11.36 -1.36
C VAL A 357 1.50 -10.98 -0.10
N THR A 358 0.23 -10.61 -0.25
CA THR A 358 -0.65 -10.29 0.90
C THR A 358 -0.73 -11.46 1.88
N GLY A 359 -1.02 -12.66 1.38
CA GLY A 359 -1.09 -13.87 2.23
C GLY A 359 0.23 -14.17 2.93
N ARG A 360 1.37 -13.96 2.24
CA ARG A 360 2.68 -14.15 2.84
C ARG A 360 3.00 -13.13 3.93
N VAL A 361 2.67 -11.85 3.71
CA VAL A 361 2.84 -10.78 4.71
C VAL A 361 2.05 -11.10 5.98
N LEU A 362 0.75 -11.40 5.85
CA LEU A 362 -0.08 -11.75 7.00
C LEU A 362 0.42 -13.02 7.72
N GLY A 363 0.89 -14.01 6.96
CA GLY A 363 1.46 -15.23 7.54
C GLY A 363 2.77 -15.00 8.31
N GLU A 364 3.65 -14.12 7.86
CA GLU A 364 4.87 -13.78 8.64
C GLU A 364 4.56 -12.90 9.86
N LEU A 365 3.56 -12.00 9.76
CA LEU A 365 3.06 -11.26 10.94
C LEU A 365 2.50 -12.21 12.00
N ASP A 366 1.74 -13.25 11.59
CA ASP A 366 1.18 -14.25 12.51
C ASP A 366 2.26 -15.09 13.19
N LYS A 367 3.28 -15.49 12.43
CA LYS A 367 4.46 -16.18 12.98
C LYS A 367 5.22 -15.29 13.98
N LEU A 368 5.41 -14.01 13.65
CA LEU A 368 6.07 -13.07 14.55
C LEU A 368 5.25 -12.89 15.84
N ALA A 369 3.95 -12.70 15.72
CA ALA A 369 3.03 -12.59 16.85
C ALA A 369 3.07 -13.79 17.81
N THR A 370 3.36 -14.98 17.28
CA THR A 370 3.47 -16.22 18.07
C THR A 370 4.87 -16.44 18.63
N ARG A 371 5.92 -16.12 17.87
CA ARG A 371 7.32 -16.38 18.25
C ARG A 371 7.92 -15.28 19.13
N ASP A 372 7.53 -14.04 18.91
CA ASP A 372 8.05 -12.85 19.57
C ASP A 372 6.95 -11.78 19.69
N ALA A 373 6.14 -11.93 20.74
CA ALA A 373 5.01 -11.05 21.01
C ALA A 373 5.43 -9.60 21.29
N GLU A 374 6.64 -9.37 21.82
CA GLU A 374 7.14 -8.01 22.10
C GLU A 374 7.49 -7.28 20.81
N ALA A 375 8.19 -7.94 19.88
CA ALA A 375 8.46 -7.38 18.57
C ALA A 375 7.16 -7.11 17.78
N TYR A 376 6.20 -8.03 17.85
CA TYR A 376 4.90 -7.83 17.21
C TYR A 376 4.12 -6.67 17.83
N ALA A 377 4.18 -6.48 19.16
CA ALA A 377 3.52 -5.35 19.82
C ALA A 377 4.02 -3.99 19.30
N LYS A 378 5.31 -3.86 19.01
CA LYS A 378 5.89 -2.63 18.41
C LYS A 378 5.37 -2.38 16.99
N ILE A 379 5.24 -3.44 16.18
CA ILE A 379 4.60 -3.34 14.85
C ILE A 379 3.13 -2.92 15.01
N TRP A 380 2.42 -3.53 15.95
CA TRP A 380 1.01 -3.23 16.20
C TRP A 380 0.79 -1.78 16.65
N GLU A 381 1.66 -1.24 17.52
CA GLU A 381 1.62 0.16 17.94
C GLU A 381 1.78 1.14 16.78
N ASN A 382 2.63 0.81 15.81
CA ASN A 382 2.86 1.65 14.64
C ASN A 382 1.78 1.52 13.57
N PHE A 383 1.29 0.29 13.32
CA PHE A 383 0.52 -0.01 12.11
C PHE A 383 -0.83 -0.68 12.36
N GLY A 384 -1.17 -1.03 13.61
CA GLY A 384 -2.39 -1.75 13.96
C GLY A 384 -3.67 -1.04 13.52
N ALA A 385 -3.72 0.29 13.68
CA ALA A 385 -4.86 1.10 13.21
C ALA A 385 -5.09 0.95 11.70
N VAL A 386 -4.04 0.93 10.89
CA VAL A 386 -4.13 0.73 9.43
C VAL A 386 -4.47 -0.72 9.08
N LEU A 387 -3.85 -1.68 9.78
CA LEU A 387 -4.11 -3.10 9.55
C LEU A 387 -5.59 -3.47 9.85
N LYS A 388 -6.21 -2.78 10.80
CA LYS A 388 -7.64 -2.91 11.12
C LYS A 388 -8.57 -2.44 10.00
N GLU A 389 -8.14 -1.59 9.07
CA GLU A 389 -8.95 -1.23 7.89
C GLU A 389 -9.31 -2.47 7.06
N GLY A 390 -8.39 -3.44 6.99
CA GLY A 390 -8.63 -4.71 6.31
C GLY A 390 -9.78 -5.53 6.91
N LEU A 391 -10.13 -5.35 8.20
CA LEU A 391 -11.29 -6.03 8.80
C LEU A 391 -12.60 -5.60 8.13
N TYR A 392 -12.67 -4.34 7.68
CA TYR A 392 -13.81 -3.78 6.98
C TYR A 392 -13.74 -4.06 5.46
N GLU A 393 -12.57 -3.92 4.86
CA GLU A 393 -12.37 -3.96 3.40
C GLU A 393 -12.18 -5.37 2.80
N ASP A 394 -11.52 -6.29 3.51
CA ASP A 394 -11.08 -7.58 2.97
C ASP A 394 -11.81 -8.76 3.63
N PHE A 395 -13.03 -9.03 3.13
CA PHE A 395 -13.87 -10.12 3.61
C PHE A 395 -13.20 -11.50 3.50
N GLU A 396 -12.35 -11.72 2.49
CA GLU A 396 -11.67 -13.01 2.28
C GLU A 396 -10.65 -13.30 3.38
N ARG A 397 -9.95 -12.27 3.88
CA ARG A 397 -8.87 -12.40 4.88
C ARG A 397 -9.26 -11.91 6.27
N ARG A 398 -10.51 -11.53 6.48
CA ARG A 398 -11.02 -10.97 7.74
C ARG A 398 -10.68 -11.82 8.96
N GLU A 399 -10.82 -13.14 8.87
CA GLU A 399 -10.50 -14.05 9.98
C GLU A 399 -9.01 -13.99 10.36
N ALA A 400 -8.12 -14.03 9.35
CA ALA A 400 -6.67 -13.91 9.56
C ALA A 400 -6.29 -12.53 10.14
N LEU A 401 -6.93 -11.46 9.67
CA LEU A 401 -6.73 -10.10 10.18
C LEU A 401 -7.23 -9.96 11.63
N LEU A 402 -8.36 -10.58 11.97
CA LEU A 402 -8.90 -10.55 13.34
C LEU A 402 -7.99 -11.32 14.31
N LYS A 403 -7.39 -12.42 13.86
CA LYS A 403 -6.37 -13.17 14.63
C LYS A 403 -5.13 -12.32 14.92
N LEU A 404 -4.70 -11.51 13.96
CA LEU A 404 -3.59 -10.56 14.10
C LEU A 404 -3.96 -9.37 15.01
N ALA A 405 -5.25 -9.03 15.11
CA ALA A 405 -5.67 -7.86 15.84
C ALA A 405 -5.31 -7.92 17.33
N ARG A 406 -4.89 -6.77 17.88
CA ARG A 406 -4.64 -6.59 19.31
C ARG A 406 -5.42 -5.40 19.84
N PHE A 407 -5.90 -5.55 21.06
CA PHE A 407 -6.79 -4.60 21.71
C PHE A 407 -6.28 -4.30 23.13
N LYS A 408 -6.52 -3.08 23.59
CA LYS A 408 -6.48 -2.78 25.02
C LYS A 408 -7.80 -3.26 25.63
N THR A 409 -7.79 -3.66 26.89
CA THR A 409 -9.01 -4.14 27.56
C THR A 409 -9.08 -3.63 28.98
N THR A 410 -10.26 -3.68 29.58
CA THR A 410 -10.49 -3.30 30.98
C THR A 410 -9.72 -4.13 32.01
N THR A 411 -9.10 -5.24 31.59
CA THR A 411 -8.34 -6.13 32.47
C THR A 411 -6.87 -6.28 32.08
N SER A 412 -6.45 -5.69 30.95
CA SER A 412 -5.10 -5.86 30.44
C SER A 412 -4.05 -4.96 31.09
N GLY A 413 -4.46 -3.97 31.91
CA GLY A 413 -3.54 -3.02 32.55
C GLY A 413 -2.71 -2.24 31.53
N GLY A 414 -3.30 -1.92 30.38
CA GLY A 414 -2.62 -1.26 29.27
C GLY A 414 -1.79 -2.20 28.39
N ALA A 415 -1.71 -3.51 28.66
CA ALA A 415 -1.11 -4.47 27.74
C ALA A 415 -2.01 -4.73 26.52
N TRP A 416 -1.39 -5.15 25.41
CA TRP A 416 -2.11 -5.62 24.23
C TRP A 416 -2.60 -7.06 24.44
N ARG A 417 -3.87 -7.35 24.12
CA ARG A 417 -4.45 -8.71 24.13
C ARG A 417 -5.04 -9.06 22.78
N SER A 418 -5.01 -10.35 22.43
CA SER A 418 -5.71 -10.87 21.24
C SER A 418 -7.17 -11.20 21.54
N VAL A 419 -7.98 -11.39 20.48
CA VAL A 419 -9.35 -11.89 20.64
C VAL A 419 -9.37 -13.30 21.25
N ALA A 420 -8.40 -14.15 20.90
CA ALA A 420 -8.30 -15.49 21.47
C ALA A 420 -8.03 -15.44 22.99
N ASP A 421 -7.19 -14.51 23.45
CA ASP A 421 -6.92 -14.32 24.89
C ASP A 421 -8.15 -13.84 25.65
N TYR A 422 -8.98 -13.00 25.01
CA TYR A 422 -10.27 -12.56 25.55
C TYR A 422 -11.23 -13.76 25.66
N VAL A 423 -11.37 -14.54 24.58
CA VAL A 423 -12.31 -15.67 24.53
C VAL A 423 -11.94 -16.74 25.55
N ALA A 424 -10.65 -17.02 25.72
CA ALA A 424 -10.16 -17.94 26.75
C ALA A 424 -10.46 -17.46 28.19
N ALA A 425 -10.68 -16.16 28.39
CA ALA A 425 -10.97 -15.55 29.69
C ALA A 425 -12.48 -15.26 29.92
N MET A 426 -13.34 -15.62 28.96
CA MET A 426 -14.79 -15.41 29.06
C MET A 426 -15.39 -16.14 30.26
N LYS A 427 -16.45 -15.54 30.83
CA LYS A 427 -17.20 -16.13 31.94
C LYS A 427 -18.18 -17.19 31.45
N ASP A 428 -18.58 -18.06 32.36
CA ASP A 428 -19.70 -18.96 32.13
C ASP A 428 -20.95 -18.15 31.75
N ASN A 429 -21.73 -18.66 30.79
CA ASN A 429 -22.89 -17.99 30.18
C ASN A 429 -22.58 -16.71 29.39
N GLN A 430 -21.31 -16.32 29.22
CA GLN A 430 -20.95 -15.22 28.35
C GLN A 430 -21.06 -15.63 26.87
N THR A 431 -21.96 -14.98 26.13
CA THR A 431 -22.26 -15.32 24.73
C THR A 431 -21.67 -14.36 23.71
N ALA A 432 -21.13 -13.22 24.14
CA ALA A 432 -20.62 -12.17 23.27
C ALA A 432 -19.25 -11.62 23.73
N ILE A 433 -18.54 -11.01 22.78
CA ILE A 433 -17.35 -10.20 23.02
C ILE A 433 -17.81 -8.75 23.16
N TYR A 434 -17.57 -8.15 24.33
CA TYR A 434 -18.03 -6.80 24.62
C TYR A 434 -16.94 -5.78 24.28
N TYR A 435 -17.34 -4.66 23.70
CA TYR A 435 -16.42 -3.58 23.35
C TYR A 435 -16.99 -2.20 23.66
N ALA A 436 -16.09 -1.23 23.84
CA ALA A 436 -16.40 0.19 23.91
C ALA A 436 -15.55 0.93 22.85
N VAL A 437 -16.20 1.72 22.00
CA VAL A 437 -15.53 2.58 21.02
C VAL A 437 -15.42 3.98 21.58
N GLY A 438 -14.30 4.65 21.31
CA GLY A 438 -14.09 6.05 21.66
C GLY A 438 -12.73 6.52 21.19
N THR A 439 -12.43 7.80 21.34
CA THR A 439 -11.15 8.38 20.87
C THR A 439 -10.12 8.59 21.98
N ASP A 440 -10.45 8.23 23.21
CA ASP A 440 -9.65 8.48 24.41
C ASP A 440 -9.72 7.25 25.30
N LEU A 441 -8.57 6.60 25.50
CA LEU A 441 -8.48 5.33 26.20
C LEU A 441 -8.77 5.48 27.70
N ASP A 442 -8.26 6.54 28.33
CA ASP A 442 -8.44 6.79 29.76
C ASP A 442 -9.92 7.04 30.07
N ARG A 443 -10.60 7.82 29.22
CA ARG A 443 -12.04 8.05 29.31
C ARG A 443 -12.84 6.78 29.07
N LEU A 444 -12.44 5.96 28.09
CA LEU A 444 -13.10 4.68 27.84
C LEU A 444 -12.99 3.77 29.08
N GLU A 445 -11.82 3.70 29.72
CA GLU A 445 -11.63 2.88 30.91
C GLU A 445 -12.44 3.37 32.12
N ALA A 446 -12.62 4.69 32.24
CA ALA A 446 -13.42 5.33 33.27
C ALA A 446 -14.94 5.39 32.98
N SER A 447 -15.39 4.86 31.85
CA SER A 447 -16.78 4.95 31.39
C SER A 447 -17.79 4.32 32.39
N PRO A 448 -18.87 5.03 32.77
CA PRO A 448 -19.95 4.47 33.58
C PRO A 448 -20.61 3.23 32.97
N GLN A 449 -20.65 3.14 31.64
CA GLN A 449 -21.23 2.01 30.91
C GLN A 449 -20.48 0.69 31.17
N LEU A 450 -19.26 0.74 31.71
CA LEU A 450 -18.46 -0.43 32.08
C LEU A 450 -18.74 -0.96 33.49
N GLU A 451 -19.43 -0.22 34.35
CA GLU A 451 -19.61 -0.56 35.77
C GLU A 451 -20.19 -1.96 35.98
N GLY A 452 -21.30 -2.28 35.31
CA GLY A 452 -21.99 -3.56 35.43
C GLY A 452 -21.19 -4.74 34.85
N PHE A 453 -20.34 -4.48 33.85
CA PHE A 453 -19.41 -5.45 33.30
C PHE A 453 -18.27 -5.73 34.29
N ARG A 454 -17.69 -4.66 34.86
CA ARG A 454 -16.64 -4.73 35.87
C ARG A 454 -17.12 -5.46 37.13
N ALA A 455 -18.34 -5.20 37.58
CA ALA A 455 -18.94 -5.86 38.74
C ALA A 455 -19.13 -7.38 38.55
N ARG A 456 -19.20 -7.85 37.30
CA ARG A 456 -19.27 -9.28 36.92
C ARG A 456 -17.92 -9.85 36.47
N GLY A 457 -16.87 -9.03 36.52
CA GLY A 457 -15.54 -9.39 36.02
C GLY A 457 -15.52 -9.69 34.52
N ILE A 458 -16.50 -9.18 33.76
CA ILE A 458 -16.57 -9.31 32.31
C ILE A 458 -15.56 -8.32 31.71
N GLU A 459 -14.63 -8.86 30.95
CA GLU A 459 -13.67 -8.07 30.20
C GLU A 459 -14.36 -7.31 29.07
N VAL A 460 -13.89 -6.10 28.76
CA VAL A 460 -14.40 -5.28 27.64
C VAL A 460 -13.21 -4.80 26.82
N LEU A 461 -13.29 -4.95 25.49
CA LEU A 461 -12.31 -4.40 24.55
C LEU A 461 -12.45 -2.88 24.48
N LEU A 462 -11.35 -2.16 24.58
CA LEU A 462 -11.28 -0.71 24.45
C LEU A 462 -10.73 -0.38 23.07
N LEU A 463 -11.54 0.31 22.26
CA LEU A 463 -11.30 0.51 20.84
C LEU A 463 -11.08 2.01 20.54
N PRO A 464 -9.81 2.48 20.56
CA PRO A 464 -9.47 3.90 20.48
C PRO A 464 -9.36 4.48 19.05
N ASP A 465 -9.27 3.62 18.03
CA ASP A 465 -8.93 4.06 16.67
C ASP A 465 -10.18 4.42 15.86
N SER A 466 -10.10 5.42 14.99
CA SER A 466 -11.26 5.87 14.19
C SER A 466 -11.87 4.77 13.31
N VAL A 467 -11.05 3.83 12.83
CA VAL A 467 -11.50 2.67 12.06
C VAL A 467 -12.39 1.71 12.88
N ASP A 468 -12.26 1.74 14.21
CA ASP A 468 -12.98 0.83 15.09
C ASP A 468 -14.49 1.02 15.05
N GLY A 469 -14.96 2.24 14.79
CA GLY A 469 -16.39 2.51 14.60
C GLY A 469 -16.99 1.82 13.37
N PHE A 470 -16.18 1.45 12.38
CA PHE A 470 -16.64 0.86 11.12
C PHE A 470 -16.59 -0.66 11.15
N TRP A 471 -15.44 -1.25 11.50
CA TRP A 471 -15.29 -2.71 11.35
C TRP A 471 -16.19 -3.49 12.31
N VAL A 472 -16.48 -2.97 13.51
CA VAL A 472 -17.38 -3.63 14.47
C VAL A 472 -18.81 -3.75 13.95
N THR A 473 -19.21 -2.90 13.00
CA THR A 473 -20.52 -2.95 12.34
C THR A 473 -20.58 -3.91 11.17
N ALA A 474 -19.44 -4.46 10.74
CA ALA A 474 -19.36 -5.32 9.56
C ALA A 474 -19.83 -6.77 9.81
N GLY A 475 -20.49 -7.03 10.94
CA GLY A 475 -21.01 -8.35 11.33
C GLY A 475 -19.92 -9.39 11.57
N ILE A 476 -18.76 -8.95 12.06
CA ILE A 476 -17.64 -9.84 12.38
C ILE A 476 -17.97 -10.63 13.65
N ASP A 477 -17.64 -11.92 13.67
CA ASP A 477 -17.67 -12.78 14.85
C ASP A 477 -16.35 -13.54 15.01
N HIS A 478 -16.14 -14.15 16.18
CA HIS A 478 -15.04 -15.05 16.44
C HIS A 478 -15.59 -16.34 17.06
N ASP A 479 -15.44 -17.46 16.36
CA ASP A 479 -15.99 -18.77 16.77
C ASP A 479 -17.48 -18.71 17.14
N GLY A 480 -18.28 -17.94 16.37
CA GLY A 480 -19.71 -17.76 16.60
C GLY A 480 -20.05 -16.80 17.75
N LYS A 481 -19.05 -16.15 18.37
CA LYS A 481 -19.26 -15.11 19.39
C LYS A 481 -19.34 -13.74 18.72
N PRO A 482 -20.52 -13.07 18.71
CA PRO A 482 -20.66 -11.75 18.12
C PRO A 482 -20.01 -10.68 19.00
N PHE A 483 -19.62 -9.57 18.36
CA PHE A 483 -19.18 -8.35 19.03
C PHE A 483 -20.39 -7.49 19.41
N LYS A 484 -20.47 -7.05 20.66
CA LYS A 484 -21.55 -6.18 21.16
C LYS A 484 -21.00 -4.94 21.86
N SER A 485 -21.53 -3.77 21.48
CA SER A 485 -21.19 -2.50 22.10
C SER A 485 -21.76 -2.44 23.53
N VAL A 486 -20.95 -1.98 24.48
CA VAL A 486 -21.42 -1.66 25.85
C VAL A 486 -22.14 -0.31 25.91
N THR A 487 -22.04 0.51 24.87
CA THR A 487 -22.67 1.83 24.74
C THR A 487 -23.96 1.79 23.93
N GLN A 488 -24.44 0.62 23.52
CA GLN A 488 -25.66 0.46 22.74
C GLN A 488 -26.65 -0.51 23.38
N GLY A 489 -27.92 -0.10 23.40
CA GLY A 489 -29.04 -0.91 23.85
C GLY A 489 -28.95 -1.36 25.30
N ALA A 490 -29.80 -2.29 25.72
CA ALA A 490 -29.73 -2.92 27.04
C ALA A 490 -28.58 -3.95 27.14
N ALA A 491 -27.81 -3.91 28.22
CA ALA A 491 -26.79 -4.92 28.50
C ALA A 491 -27.46 -6.13 29.18
N ASP A 492 -27.74 -7.19 28.42
CA ASP A 492 -28.26 -8.46 28.95
C ASP A 492 -27.15 -9.20 29.73
N LEU A 493 -26.97 -8.81 31.00
CA LEU A 493 -25.92 -9.31 31.90
C LEU A 493 -26.44 -10.26 32.97
N GLY A 494 -27.77 -10.44 33.08
CA GLY A 494 -28.40 -11.16 34.20
C GLY A 494 -28.07 -12.66 34.26
N LEU A 495 -27.52 -13.24 33.19
CA LEU A 495 -27.08 -14.64 33.15
C LEU A 495 -25.65 -14.85 33.70
N ILE A 496 -24.92 -13.77 33.97
CA ILE A 496 -23.54 -13.80 34.48
C ILE A 496 -23.56 -13.22 35.90
N PRO A 497 -23.23 -14.02 36.93
CA PRO A 497 -23.35 -13.59 38.32
C PRO A 497 -22.34 -12.48 38.68
N LEU A 498 -22.74 -11.61 39.61
CA LEU A 498 -21.81 -10.66 40.23
C LEU A 498 -20.60 -11.35 40.90
N VAL A 499 -19.44 -10.71 40.81
CA VAL A 499 -18.24 -11.15 41.54
C VAL A 499 -18.50 -11.04 43.04
N GLY A 500 -18.20 -12.11 43.77
CA GLY A 500 -18.40 -12.16 45.23
C GLY A 500 -19.82 -12.47 45.69
N GLY A 501 -20.76 -12.78 44.77
CA GLY A 501 -22.11 -13.20 45.12
C GLY A 501 -22.99 -12.08 45.71
N ALA A 502 -22.70 -10.83 45.37
CA ALA A 502 -23.55 -9.70 45.70
C ALA A 502 -24.95 -9.83 45.05
N GLU A 503 -25.92 -9.11 45.60
CA GLU A 503 -27.28 -9.08 45.06
C GLU A 503 -27.31 -8.36 43.70
N GLU A 504 -27.96 -8.99 42.72
CA GLU A 504 -28.03 -8.48 41.34
C GLU A 504 -28.63 -7.06 41.32
N PRO A 505 -28.06 -6.12 40.54
CA PRO A 505 -28.71 -4.85 40.27
C PRO A 505 -30.05 -5.13 39.59
N THR A 506 -31.16 -4.72 40.21
CA THR A 506 -32.46 -4.77 39.56
C THR A 506 -32.82 -3.38 39.01
N ALA A 507 -33.56 -3.36 37.91
CA ALA A 507 -34.24 -2.16 37.43
C ALA A 507 -35.45 -1.78 38.30
N ASP A 508 -35.66 -2.45 39.45
CA ASP A 508 -36.79 -2.17 40.31
C ASP A 508 -36.66 -0.77 40.90
N THR A 509 -37.72 0.01 40.74
CA THR A 509 -37.80 1.38 41.22
C THR A 509 -38.83 1.48 42.33
N THR A 510 -38.54 2.28 43.36
CA THR A 510 -39.63 2.75 44.23
C THR A 510 -40.59 3.65 43.42
N PRO A 511 -41.85 3.83 43.84
CA PRO A 511 -42.79 4.72 43.15
C PRO A 511 -42.23 6.13 42.93
N GLU A 512 -41.51 6.68 43.93
CA GLU A 512 -40.93 8.02 43.86
C GLU A 512 -39.84 8.11 42.78
N VAL A 513 -39.00 7.07 42.66
CA VAL A 513 -37.94 7.02 41.64
C VAL A 513 -38.56 6.83 40.24
N ALA A 514 -39.59 6.01 40.11
CA ALA A 514 -40.33 5.84 38.86
C ALA A 514 -40.95 7.18 38.40
N ASP A 515 -41.57 7.91 39.32
CA ASP A 515 -42.14 9.23 39.07
C ASP A 515 -41.06 10.25 38.69
N PHE A 516 -39.89 10.20 39.33
CA PHE A 516 -38.75 11.04 38.95
C PHE A 516 -38.23 10.72 37.54
N ILE A 517 -38.10 9.44 37.17
CA ILE A 517 -37.71 9.02 35.82
C ILE A 517 -38.71 9.55 34.77
N ALA A 518 -40.01 9.45 35.04
CA ALA A 518 -41.06 9.97 34.17
C ALA A 518 -41.00 11.51 34.05
N PHE A 519 -40.70 12.20 35.16
CA PHE A 519 -40.47 13.64 35.18
C PHE A 519 -39.28 14.02 34.30
N VAL A 520 -38.11 13.38 34.50
CA VAL A 520 -36.90 13.63 33.70
C VAL A 520 -37.16 13.38 32.21
N LYS A 521 -37.88 12.31 31.86
CA LYS A 521 -38.29 12.03 30.47
C LYS A 521 -39.09 13.15 29.85
N THR A 522 -40.00 13.74 30.61
CA THR A 522 -40.82 14.87 30.16
C THR A 522 -39.98 16.14 29.99
N THR A 523 -39.13 16.45 30.97
CA THR A 523 -38.23 17.62 30.95
C THR A 523 -37.23 17.56 29.80
N LEU A 524 -36.75 16.37 29.44
CA LEU A 524 -35.71 16.15 28.44
C LEU A 524 -36.23 15.63 27.09
N ALA A 525 -37.54 15.69 26.82
CA ALA A 525 -38.15 15.07 25.63
C ALA A 525 -37.53 15.55 24.29
N ASP A 526 -36.98 16.75 24.26
CA ASP A 526 -36.26 17.29 23.08
C ASP A 526 -34.83 16.78 22.95
N ALA A 527 -34.21 16.33 24.03
CA ALA A 527 -32.80 15.91 24.08
C ALA A 527 -32.60 14.38 24.08
N VAL A 528 -33.53 13.60 24.63
CA VAL A 528 -33.42 12.12 24.75
C VAL A 528 -34.57 11.42 24.04
N SER A 529 -34.32 10.20 23.56
CA SER A 529 -35.37 9.33 23.00
C SER A 529 -36.12 8.60 24.11
N GLU A 530 -35.42 8.24 25.18
CA GLU A 530 -35.96 7.52 26.34
C GLU A 530 -35.18 7.87 27.61
N VAL A 531 -35.84 7.72 28.76
CA VAL A 531 -35.21 7.68 30.09
C VAL A 531 -35.68 6.41 30.77
N ARG A 532 -34.75 5.59 31.30
CA ARG A 532 -35.07 4.31 31.93
C ARG A 532 -34.16 4.01 33.13
N ALA A 533 -34.61 3.12 34.01
CA ALA A 533 -33.77 2.60 35.08
C ALA A 533 -32.63 1.73 34.50
N SER A 534 -31.44 1.84 35.07
CA SER A 534 -30.26 1.07 34.63
C SER A 534 -30.07 -0.19 35.44
N GLU A 535 -29.79 -1.30 34.76
CA GLU A 535 -29.28 -2.55 35.35
C GLU A 535 -27.75 -2.63 35.33
N ARG A 536 -27.08 -1.74 34.59
CA ARG A 536 -25.62 -1.75 34.43
C ARG A 536 -24.90 -0.82 35.41
N LEU A 537 -25.54 0.24 35.88
CA LEU A 537 -24.89 1.21 36.77
C LEU A 537 -24.79 0.67 38.21
N THR A 538 -23.61 0.80 38.81
CA THR A 538 -23.35 0.49 40.22
C THR A 538 -23.17 1.76 41.03
N ASP A 539 -22.26 2.64 40.61
CA ASP A 539 -21.81 3.79 41.36
C ASP A 539 -22.30 5.10 40.75
N SER A 540 -22.22 5.22 39.41
CA SER A 540 -22.64 6.43 38.71
C SER A 540 -24.16 6.63 38.79
N ALA A 541 -24.59 7.89 38.83
CA ALA A 541 -26.00 8.23 38.86
C ALA A 541 -26.68 8.01 37.49
N VAL A 542 -25.95 8.24 36.41
CA VAL A 542 -26.49 8.27 35.04
C VAL A 542 -25.44 7.89 33.99
N CYS A 543 -25.91 7.41 32.84
CA CYS A 543 -25.09 7.28 31.63
C CYS A 543 -25.95 7.42 30.36
N LEU A 544 -25.29 7.69 29.22
CA LEU A 544 -25.94 7.69 27.91
C LEU A 544 -25.66 6.39 27.16
N VAL A 545 -26.66 5.88 26.45
CA VAL A 545 -26.51 4.77 25.50
C VAL A 545 -27.21 5.08 24.19
N ALA A 546 -26.71 4.51 23.09
CA ALA A 546 -27.45 4.43 21.84
C ALA A 546 -28.70 3.55 22.02
N ALA A 547 -29.71 3.79 21.20
CA ALA A 547 -30.90 2.95 21.14
C ALA A 547 -30.56 1.50 20.74
N ASP A 548 -31.46 0.56 21.05
CA ASP A 548 -31.26 -0.87 20.74
C ASP A 548 -31.08 -1.16 19.25
N SER A 549 -31.55 -0.26 18.38
CA SER A 549 -31.36 -0.32 16.93
C SER A 549 -30.80 0.99 16.41
N GLY A 550 -30.07 0.92 15.30
CA GLY A 550 -29.38 2.07 14.72
C GLY A 550 -27.88 2.05 15.00
N MET A 551 -27.26 3.21 14.84
CA MET A 551 -25.81 3.38 14.90
C MET A 551 -25.36 3.58 16.35
N ASP A 552 -24.16 3.10 16.68
CA ASP A 552 -23.52 3.50 17.93
C ASP A 552 -23.19 4.99 17.88
N ARG A 553 -23.20 5.65 19.05
CA ARG A 553 -23.00 7.10 19.19
C ARG A 553 -21.66 7.55 18.61
N GLN A 554 -20.60 6.76 18.74
CA GLN A 554 -19.30 7.15 18.17
C GLN A 554 -19.30 7.14 16.65
N LEU A 555 -19.95 6.15 16.04
CA LEU A 555 -20.03 6.09 14.59
C LEU A 555 -20.85 7.26 14.03
N GLU A 556 -21.94 7.63 14.70
CA GLU A 556 -22.70 8.85 14.36
C GLU A 556 -21.82 10.10 14.39
N ARG A 557 -20.96 10.24 15.41
CA ARG A 557 -20.01 11.36 15.52
C ARG A 557 -19.00 11.38 14.38
N ILE A 558 -18.44 10.23 14.03
CA ILE A 558 -17.49 10.10 12.93
C ILE A 558 -18.15 10.55 11.61
N LEU A 559 -19.37 10.09 11.33
CA LEU A 559 -20.11 10.49 10.14
C LEU A 559 -20.48 11.98 10.13
N ALA A 560 -20.95 12.52 11.27
CA ALA A 560 -21.25 13.94 11.39
C ALA A 560 -20.01 14.82 11.15
N ALA A 561 -18.85 14.42 11.69
CA ALA A 561 -17.58 15.12 11.49
C ALA A 561 -17.10 15.09 10.02
N SER A 562 -17.47 14.05 9.26
CA SER A 562 -17.19 13.93 7.82
C SER A 562 -18.06 14.83 6.93
N GLY A 563 -18.97 15.61 7.52
CA GLY A 563 -19.87 16.51 6.79
C GLY A 563 -21.10 15.81 6.19
N GLN A 564 -21.34 14.54 6.52
CA GLN A 564 -22.58 13.87 6.16
C GLN A 564 -23.72 14.42 7.02
N ALA A 565 -24.73 15.01 6.37
CA ALA A 565 -25.92 15.52 7.03
C ALA A 565 -26.81 14.36 7.51
N MET A 566 -26.54 13.86 8.71
CA MET A 566 -27.35 12.86 9.40
C MET A 566 -28.08 13.53 10.56
N PRO A 567 -29.40 13.32 10.74
CA PRO A 567 -30.10 13.73 11.95
C PRO A 567 -29.46 13.03 13.16
N ALA A 568 -29.01 13.79 14.16
CA ALA A 568 -28.46 13.21 15.38
C ALA A 568 -29.54 12.36 16.08
N ALA A 569 -29.23 11.09 16.34
CA ALA A 569 -30.15 10.25 17.10
C ALA A 569 -30.15 10.71 18.55
N LYS A 570 -31.36 10.85 19.13
CA LYS A 570 -31.48 11.17 20.55
C LYS A 570 -31.04 9.97 21.39
N PRO A 571 -30.10 10.11 22.34
CA PRO A 571 -29.68 9.00 23.19
C PRO A 571 -30.77 8.55 24.15
N VAL A 572 -30.56 7.38 24.75
CA VAL A 572 -31.29 6.93 25.94
C VAL A 572 -30.49 7.33 27.18
N LEU A 573 -31.13 7.99 28.13
CA LEU A 573 -30.55 8.29 29.44
C LEU A 573 -30.92 7.15 30.41
N GLU A 574 -29.92 6.39 30.85
CA GLU A 574 -30.12 5.41 31.92
C GLU A 574 -29.84 6.06 33.28
N ILE A 575 -30.73 5.83 34.24
CA ILE A 575 -30.65 6.36 35.62
C ILE A 575 -30.43 5.19 36.58
N ASN A 576 -29.46 5.30 37.48
CA ASN A 576 -29.23 4.32 38.53
C ASN A 576 -30.26 4.49 39.67
N PRO A 577 -31.25 3.59 39.81
CA PRO A 577 -32.30 3.75 40.81
C PRO A 577 -31.80 3.59 42.25
N ARG A 578 -30.60 3.02 42.43
CA ARG A 578 -29.99 2.74 43.74
C ARG A 578 -29.07 3.87 44.20
N SER A 579 -28.80 4.85 43.35
CA SER A 579 -27.96 5.99 43.70
C SER A 579 -28.61 6.83 44.79
N ALA A 580 -27.86 7.12 45.85
CA ALA A 580 -28.32 7.97 46.95
C ALA A 580 -28.69 9.40 46.47
N LEU A 581 -28.04 9.88 45.40
CA LEU A 581 -28.41 11.14 44.76
C LEU A 581 -29.80 11.05 44.13
N ILE A 582 -30.05 10.02 43.32
CA ILE A 582 -31.32 9.82 42.64
C ILE A 582 -32.47 9.64 43.64
N ALA A 583 -32.28 8.86 44.70
CA ALA A 583 -33.27 8.69 45.76
C ALA A 583 -33.62 10.03 46.46
N LYS A 584 -32.62 10.89 46.71
CA LYS A 584 -32.85 12.21 47.31
C LYS A 584 -33.57 13.17 46.36
N LEU A 585 -33.22 13.15 45.07
CA LEU A 585 -33.88 13.96 44.05
C LEU A 585 -35.34 13.53 43.84
N ALA A 586 -35.59 12.21 43.86
CA ALA A 586 -36.93 11.64 43.75
C ALA A 586 -37.83 12.00 44.96
N ALA A 587 -37.25 12.19 46.14
CA ALA A 587 -37.97 12.58 47.35
C ALA A 587 -38.32 14.08 47.44
N LEU A 588 -37.91 14.91 46.46
CA LEU A 588 -38.23 16.34 46.45
C LEU A 588 -39.74 16.56 46.18
N GLY A 589 -40.36 17.39 47.01
CA GLY A 589 -41.77 17.77 46.89
C GLY A 589 -42.07 18.64 45.65
N GLU A 590 -43.36 18.85 45.36
CA GLU A 590 -43.80 19.67 44.23
C GLU A 590 -43.38 21.16 44.36
N ASP A 591 -43.16 21.64 45.58
CA ASP A 591 -42.64 22.97 45.87
C ASP A 591 -41.19 23.18 45.41
N GLU A 592 -40.47 22.09 45.13
CA GLU A 592 -39.08 22.08 44.68
C GLU A 592 -38.92 21.82 43.17
N THR A 593 -39.98 22.07 42.38
CA THR A 593 -40.00 21.79 40.93
C THR A 593 -38.82 22.41 40.18
N ALA A 594 -38.45 23.66 40.48
CA ALA A 594 -37.31 24.32 39.81
C ALA A 594 -35.97 23.61 40.07
N LEU A 595 -35.77 23.06 41.28
CA LEU A 595 -34.59 22.28 41.60
C LEU A 595 -34.61 20.93 40.88
N ARG A 596 -35.78 20.30 40.76
CA ARG A 596 -35.96 19.04 40.01
C ARG A 596 -35.64 19.23 38.53
N GLU A 597 -36.07 20.33 37.92
CA GLU A 597 -35.76 20.69 36.52
C GLU A 597 -34.26 20.91 36.33
N ASP A 598 -33.62 21.70 37.21
CA ASP A 598 -32.18 21.94 37.17
C ASP A 598 -31.41 20.62 37.32
N ALA A 599 -31.83 19.73 38.22
CA ALA A 599 -31.22 18.43 38.42
C ALA A 599 -31.38 17.51 37.20
N ALA A 600 -32.56 17.45 36.57
CA ALA A 600 -32.78 16.66 35.36
C ALA A 600 -31.80 17.05 34.24
N HIS A 601 -31.62 18.35 34.01
CA HIS A 601 -30.67 18.83 33.03
C HIS A 601 -29.21 18.60 33.44
N LEU A 602 -28.85 18.84 34.70
CA LEU A 602 -27.48 18.64 35.19
C LEU A 602 -27.07 17.16 35.12
N LEU A 603 -27.97 16.22 35.42
CA LEU A 603 -27.72 14.79 35.24
C LEU A 603 -27.47 14.46 33.75
N PHE A 604 -28.25 15.03 32.84
CA PHE A 604 -28.01 14.84 31.41
C PHE A 604 -26.68 15.47 30.93
N ASP A 605 -26.34 16.66 31.45
CA ASP A 605 -25.07 17.33 31.17
C ASP A 605 -23.88 16.52 31.73
N GLU A 606 -24.01 15.94 32.93
CA GLU A 606 -23.02 15.02 33.52
C GLU A 606 -22.82 13.77 32.66
N ALA A 607 -23.92 13.17 32.21
CA ALA A 607 -23.86 11.98 31.35
C ALA A 607 -23.19 12.26 29.99
N GLN A 608 -23.42 13.45 29.41
CA GLN A 608 -22.71 13.91 28.21
C GLN A 608 -21.21 14.05 28.47
N ILE A 609 -20.82 14.70 29.57
CA ILE A 609 -19.41 14.89 29.92
C ILE A 609 -18.71 13.54 30.11
N ALA A 610 -19.35 12.60 30.82
CA ALA A 610 -18.84 11.25 31.00
C ALA A 610 -18.68 10.49 29.66
N ASP A 611 -19.60 10.70 28.72
CA ASP A 611 -19.56 10.17 27.36
C ASP A 611 -18.59 10.93 26.42
N GLY A 612 -17.92 11.96 26.96
CA GLY A 612 -16.90 12.73 26.25
C GLY A 612 -17.42 13.92 25.45
N GLU A 613 -18.68 14.27 25.62
CA GLU A 613 -19.35 15.37 24.96
C GLU A 613 -19.32 16.64 25.81
N ARG A 614 -19.58 17.77 25.16
CA ARG A 614 -19.82 19.04 25.83
C ARG A 614 -21.32 19.17 26.08
N PRO A 615 -21.75 19.78 27.19
CA PRO A 615 -23.15 20.15 27.38
C PRO A 615 -23.69 20.90 26.17
N ILE A 616 -24.90 20.55 25.72
CA ILE A 616 -25.60 21.18 24.57
C ILE A 616 -25.59 22.70 24.69
N ASP A 617 -25.88 23.21 25.89
CA ASP A 617 -25.79 24.64 26.22
C ASP A 617 -24.90 24.84 27.46
N ALA A 618 -23.63 25.14 27.20
CA ALA A 618 -22.64 25.41 28.24
C ALA A 618 -23.03 26.59 29.16
N ARG A 619 -23.76 27.59 28.64
CA ARG A 619 -24.23 28.74 29.44
C ARG A 619 -25.36 28.31 30.38
N ALA A 620 -26.31 27.53 29.88
CA ALA A 620 -27.38 26.98 30.71
C ALA A 620 -26.83 26.05 31.79
N PHE A 621 -25.89 25.15 31.43
CA PHE A 621 -25.17 24.29 32.38
C PHE A 621 -24.51 25.11 33.51
N SER A 622 -23.71 26.12 33.16
CA SER A 622 -23.04 26.98 34.13
C SER A 622 -24.03 27.75 35.02
N ALA A 623 -25.14 28.24 34.46
CA ALA A 623 -26.17 28.93 35.22
C ALA A 623 -26.89 28.01 36.21
N ARG A 624 -27.23 26.78 35.82
CA ARG A 624 -27.81 25.75 36.70
C ARG A 624 -26.87 25.40 37.84
N LEU A 625 -25.60 25.16 37.51
CA LEU A 625 -24.57 24.85 38.51
C LEU A 625 -24.40 26.00 39.51
N THR A 626 -24.41 27.25 39.03
CA THR A 626 -24.35 28.44 39.89
C THR A 626 -25.55 28.52 40.83
N ARG A 627 -26.78 28.28 40.33
CA ARG A 627 -27.98 28.25 41.18
C ARG A 627 -27.89 27.18 42.26
N LEU A 628 -27.38 26.00 41.92
CA LEU A 628 -27.20 24.90 42.87
C LEU A 628 -26.18 25.25 43.96
N PHE A 629 -25.05 25.85 43.59
CA PHE A 629 -24.05 26.32 44.57
C PHE A 629 -24.56 27.43 45.46
N THR A 630 -25.23 28.46 44.90
CA THR A 630 -25.84 29.53 45.69
C THR A 630 -26.80 28.93 46.71
N ARG A 631 -27.70 28.06 46.26
CA ARG A 631 -28.67 27.40 47.14
C ARG A 631 -28.00 26.57 48.25
N ALA A 632 -26.91 25.88 47.95
CA ALA A 632 -26.18 25.08 48.94
C ALA A 632 -25.45 25.93 50.00
N LEU A 633 -25.10 27.18 49.65
CA LEU A 633 -24.41 28.13 50.54
C LEU A 633 -25.36 29.01 51.36
N GLY A 634 -26.66 29.02 51.03
CA GLY A 634 -27.67 29.92 51.63
C GLY A 634 -27.72 31.26 50.93
#